data_AF-A0A972LUA0-F1
#
_entry.id   AF-A0A972LUA0-F1
#
_cell.length_a   1.000
_cell.length_b   1.000
_cell.length_c   1.000
_cell.angle_alpha   90.00
_cell.angle_beta   90.00
_cell.angle_gamma   90.00
#
_symmetry.space_group_name_H-M   'P 1'
#
loop_
_entity.id
_entity.type
_entity.pdbx_description
1 polymer ?
#
loop_
_entity_poly.entity_id
_entity_poly.type
_entity_poly.pdbx_seq_one_letter_code
_entity_poly.pdbx_strand_id
1 'polypeptide(L)'
;MIGSVDDTGDGLVTLTDRGTRWSVRDALTVGGLSTGLSYGRIEIQNEALLQIEDTGTMTVNPQGTIDLAGGTLRVLPQTSNTITNNGIIRGDGFINGAISIGTGGLLSNAAASVQNGLRIFARICVFREPLPTTD
;
A
#
# COMPACT_ATOMS: atom_id res chain seq x y z
N MET A 1 2.47 -17.50 -21.72
CA MET A 1 3.65 -16.78 -21.21
C MET A 1 3.21 -15.33 -21.06
N ILE A 2 2.86 -14.90 -19.85
CA ILE A 2 2.45 -13.50 -19.62
C ILE A 2 3.76 -12.71 -19.52
N GLY A 3 4.02 -11.87 -20.52
CA GLY A 3 5.18 -10.99 -20.52
C GLY A 3 5.03 -9.92 -19.44
N SER A 4 6.11 -9.64 -18.72
CA SER A 4 6.16 -8.46 -17.85
C SER A 4 5.99 -7.21 -18.70
N VAL A 5 4.99 -6.40 -18.40
CA VAL A 5 4.89 -5.04 -18.95
C VAL A 5 5.83 -4.18 -18.12
N ASP A 6 6.97 -3.80 -18.71
CA ASP A 6 7.92 -2.87 -18.12
C ASP A 6 7.75 -1.52 -18.83
N ASP A 7 7.10 -0.58 -18.15
CA ASP A 7 7.01 0.81 -18.58
C ASP A 7 8.12 1.57 -17.86
N THR A 8 9.16 1.94 -18.61
CA THR A 8 10.29 2.70 -18.09
C THR A 8 9.94 4.18 -17.79
N GLY A 9 8.71 4.61 -18.08
CA GLY A 9 8.18 5.94 -17.78
C GLY A 9 7.58 6.10 -16.38
N ASP A 10 7.04 7.28 -16.11
CA ASP A 10 6.25 7.52 -14.89
C ASP A 10 4.90 6.83 -15.01
N GLY A 11 4.63 5.89 -14.12
CA GLY A 11 3.39 5.12 -14.09
C GLY A 11 2.43 5.63 -13.03
N LEU A 12 1.18 5.91 -13.41
CA LEU A 12 0.08 6.16 -12.49
C LEU A 12 -1.02 5.12 -12.70
N VAL A 13 -1.38 4.43 -11.62
CA VAL A 13 -2.60 3.61 -11.56
C VAL A 13 -3.55 4.20 -10.53
N THR A 14 -4.76 4.52 -10.94
CA THR A 14 -5.82 4.97 -10.04
C THR A 14 -6.90 3.91 -9.97
N LEU A 15 -7.10 3.35 -8.78
CA LEU A 15 -8.25 2.53 -8.42
C LEU A 15 -9.27 3.44 -7.73
N THR A 16 -10.43 3.63 -8.34
CA THR A 16 -11.49 4.49 -7.80
C THR A 16 -12.81 3.74 -7.74
N ASP A 17 -13.68 4.25 -6.91
CA ASP A 17 -15.06 3.84 -6.70
C ASP A 17 -15.23 2.47 -6.03
N ARG A 18 -16.32 2.38 -5.29
CA ARG A 18 -16.69 1.20 -4.54
C ARG A 18 -16.94 0.02 -5.48
N GLY A 19 -16.34 -1.12 -5.14
CA GLY A 19 -16.47 -2.35 -5.93
C GLY A 19 -15.36 -2.55 -6.95
N THR A 20 -14.55 -1.53 -7.23
CA THR A 20 -13.31 -1.68 -7.99
C THR A 20 -12.32 -2.52 -7.20
N ARG A 21 -11.85 -3.61 -7.82
CA ARG A 21 -10.84 -4.50 -7.25
C ARG A 21 -9.76 -4.79 -8.28
N TRP A 22 -8.52 -4.62 -7.86
CA TRP A 22 -7.36 -5.12 -8.60
C TRP A 22 -6.65 -6.20 -7.78
N SER A 23 -6.44 -7.35 -8.40
CA SER A 23 -5.83 -8.52 -7.78
C SER A 23 -4.44 -8.78 -8.34
N VAL A 24 -3.44 -8.84 -7.46
CA VAL A 24 -2.06 -9.20 -7.79
C VAL A 24 -1.83 -10.64 -7.37
N ARG A 25 -1.51 -11.52 -8.34
CA ARG A 25 -1.30 -12.96 -8.11
C ARG A 25 0.17 -13.39 -8.13
N ASP A 26 1.01 -12.65 -8.84
CA ASP A 26 2.44 -12.97 -9.02
C ASP A 26 3.32 -11.90 -8.38
N ALA A 27 3.54 -10.78 -9.07
CA ALA A 27 4.35 -9.68 -8.58
C ALA A 27 3.80 -8.33 -9.06
N LEU A 28 3.86 -7.34 -8.17
CA LEU A 28 3.66 -5.93 -8.51
C LEU A 28 4.82 -5.11 -7.96
N THR A 29 5.50 -4.39 -8.84
CA THR A 29 6.55 -3.44 -8.48
C THR A 29 6.04 -2.02 -8.70
N VAL A 30 6.20 -1.15 -7.71
CA VAL A 30 5.83 0.26 -7.79
C VAL A 30 7.10 1.10 -7.71
N GLY A 31 7.39 1.82 -8.80
CA GLY A 31 8.58 2.68 -8.95
C GLY A 31 9.84 1.92 -9.39
N GLY A 32 10.83 2.65 -9.91
CA GLY A 32 12.10 2.09 -10.40
C GLY A 32 13.05 1.61 -9.30
N LEU A 33 14.02 0.73 -9.65
CA LEU A 33 14.85 0.00 -8.68
C LEU A 33 16.11 0.71 -8.17
N SER A 34 16.67 1.72 -8.85
CA SER A 34 17.81 2.50 -8.31
C SER A 34 18.46 3.53 -9.24
N THR A 35 18.21 3.52 -10.56
CA THR A 35 18.96 4.39 -11.49
C THR A 35 18.10 5.15 -12.51
N GLY A 36 16.80 4.90 -12.53
CA GLY A 36 15.84 5.61 -13.38
C GLY A 36 15.03 6.65 -12.60
N LEU A 37 14.69 7.75 -13.26
CA LEU A 37 13.72 8.76 -12.79
C LEU A 37 12.28 8.23 -12.79
N SER A 38 12.05 6.94 -13.03
CA SER A 38 10.73 6.35 -13.22
C SER A 38 10.00 6.27 -11.89
N TYR A 39 9.06 7.20 -11.70
CA TYR A 39 8.18 7.23 -10.55
C TYR A 39 7.02 6.27 -10.79
N GLY A 40 6.66 5.52 -9.76
CA GLY A 40 5.46 4.68 -9.77
C GLY A 40 4.51 5.20 -8.72
N ARG A 41 3.27 5.48 -9.11
CA ARG A 41 2.23 5.90 -8.19
C ARG A 41 1.00 5.03 -8.33
N ILE A 42 0.50 4.56 -7.19
CA ILE A 42 -0.81 3.93 -7.09
C ILE A 42 -1.69 4.78 -6.18
N GLU A 43 -2.85 5.17 -6.66
CA GLU A 43 -3.88 5.78 -5.85
C GLU A 43 -5.02 4.79 -5.66
N ILE A 44 -5.42 4.57 -4.41
CA ILE A 44 -6.55 3.71 -4.05
C ILE A 44 -7.57 4.58 -3.33
N GLN A 45 -8.66 4.90 -4.01
CA GLN A 45 -9.64 5.88 -3.59
C GLN A 45 -11.01 5.25 -3.34
N ASN A 46 -11.87 5.92 -2.58
CA ASN A 46 -13.32 5.66 -2.52
C ASN A 46 -13.70 4.19 -2.29
N GLU A 47 -13.15 3.54 -1.25
CA GLU A 47 -13.38 2.13 -0.92
C GLU A 47 -12.93 1.11 -1.99
N ALA A 48 -12.15 1.53 -2.99
CA ALA A 48 -11.52 0.62 -3.93
C ALA A 48 -10.51 -0.30 -3.23
N LEU A 49 -10.25 -1.46 -3.82
CA LEU A 49 -9.43 -2.51 -3.23
C LEU A 49 -8.27 -2.91 -4.12
N LEU A 50 -7.04 -2.75 -3.63
CA LEU A 50 -5.87 -3.47 -4.15
C LEU A 50 -5.61 -4.68 -3.26
N GLN A 51 -5.66 -5.87 -3.85
CA GLN A 51 -5.52 -7.12 -3.11
C GLN A 51 -4.35 -7.96 -3.63
N ILE A 52 -3.51 -8.41 -2.72
CA ILE A 52 -2.47 -9.42 -2.96
C ILE A 52 -3.06 -10.78 -2.63
N GLU A 53 -3.02 -11.69 -3.60
CA GLU A 53 -3.63 -13.02 -3.57
C GLU A 53 -2.63 -14.10 -3.93
N ASP A 54 -2.99 -15.36 -3.70
CA ASP A 54 -2.18 -16.53 -4.04
C ASP A 54 -0.75 -16.42 -3.48
N THR A 55 0.26 -16.47 -4.34
CA THR A 55 1.68 -16.28 -4.00
C THR A 55 2.18 -14.86 -4.30
N GLY A 56 1.25 -13.92 -4.45
CA GLY A 56 1.51 -12.56 -4.88
C GLY A 56 2.45 -11.83 -3.95
N THR A 57 3.36 -11.07 -4.54
CA THR A 57 4.25 -10.16 -3.81
C THR A 57 4.09 -8.74 -4.32
N MET A 58 4.26 -7.77 -3.43
CA MET A 58 4.32 -6.37 -3.80
C MET A 58 5.61 -5.77 -3.29
N THR A 59 6.30 -5.04 -4.17
CA THR A 59 7.47 -4.24 -3.79
C THR A 59 7.20 -2.78 -4.13
N VAL A 60 7.24 -1.92 -3.13
CA VAL A 60 7.27 -0.46 -3.34
C VAL A 60 8.72 -0.03 -3.24
N ASN A 61 9.31 0.37 -4.36
CA ASN A 61 10.69 0.83 -4.41
C ASN A 61 10.82 2.26 -3.86
N PRO A 62 12.04 2.79 -3.63
CA PRO A 62 12.22 4.14 -3.08
C PRO A 62 11.51 5.26 -3.84
N GLN A 63 11.36 5.13 -5.16
CA GLN A 63 10.64 6.07 -6.02
C GLN A 63 9.13 5.74 -6.15
N GLY A 64 8.67 4.68 -5.49
CA GLY A 64 7.29 4.24 -5.48
C GLY A 64 6.46 4.93 -4.41
N THR A 65 5.26 5.35 -4.76
CA THR A 65 4.27 5.92 -3.83
C THR A 65 2.93 5.19 -3.95
N ILE A 66 2.33 4.85 -2.82
CA ILE A 66 0.94 4.40 -2.73
C ILE A 66 0.16 5.37 -1.86
N ASP A 67 -0.88 5.95 -2.42
CA ASP A 67 -1.81 6.84 -1.72
C ASP A 67 -3.14 6.11 -1.47
N LEU A 68 -3.48 5.96 -0.20
CA LEU A 68 -4.71 5.35 0.30
C LEU A 68 -5.71 6.46 0.62
N ALA A 69 -6.41 7.00 -0.37
CA ALA A 69 -7.41 8.06 -0.20
C ALA A 69 -8.80 7.49 0.11
N GLY A 70 -8.94 6.83 1.26
CA GLY A 70 -10.13 6.06 1.64
C GLY A 70 -10.26 4.67 1.00
N GLY A 71 -9.28 4.25 0.20
CA GLY A 71 -9.17 2.89 -0.34
C GLY A 71 -8.60 1.86 0.63
N THR A 72 -8.53 0.61 0.21
CA THR A 72 -7.95 -0.49 0.98
C THR A 72 -6.84 -1.20 0.23
N LEU A 73 -5.70 -1.39 0.89
CA LEU A 73 -4.65 -2.33 0.50
C LEU A 73 -4.78 -3.59 1.37
N ARG A 74 -4.98 -4.75 0.75
CA ARG A 74 -5.18 -6.02 1.47
C ARG A 74 -4.18 -7.08 1.02
N VAL A 75 -3.64 -7.82 1.98
CA VAL A 75 -2.87 -9.03 1.75
C VAL A 75 -3.69 -10.20 2.30
N LEU A 76 -4.14 -11.09 1.43
CA LEU A 76 -4.82 -12.30 1.91
C LEU A 76 -3.83 -13.22 2.62
N PRO A 77 -4.24 -13.85 3.74
CA PRO A 77 -3.36 -14.71 4.52
C PRO A 77 -3.01 -15.97 3.73
N GLN A 78 -1.82 -15.96 3.13
CA GLN A 78 -1.04 -17.14 2.77
C GLN A 78 0.40 -16.92 3.26
N THR A 79 1.14 -18.00 3.48
CA THR A 79 2.39 -18.01 4.27
C THR A 79 3.53 -17.17 3.68
N SER A 80 3.43 -16.72 2.44
CA SER A 80 4.47 -15.97 1.71
C SER A 80 4.06 -14.56 1.26
N ASN A 81 2.79 -14.17 1.42
CA ASN A 81 2.34 -12.90 0.87
C ASN A 81 2.86 -11.74 1.72
N THR A 82 3.63 -10.87 1.08
CA THR A 82 4.24 -9.72 1.75
C THR A 82 4.19 -8.51 0.85
N ILE A 83 4.03 -7.35 1.48
CA ILE A 83 4.37 -6.07 0.88
C ILE A 83 5.72 -5.67 1.44
N THR A 84 6.72 -5.52 0.57
CA THR A 84 8.01 -4.93 0.91
C THR A 84 7.97 -3.47 0.54
N ASN A 85 7.95 -2.59 1.54
CA ASN A 85 7.91 -1.15 1.32
C ASN A 85 9.27 -0.52 1.58
N ASN A 86 9.92 -0.06 0.52
CA ASN A 86 11.12 0.77 0.53
C ASN A 86 10.84 2.21 0.07
N GLY A 87 9.60 2.52 -0.33
CA GLY A 87 9.15 3.84 -0.77
C GLY A 87 8.14 4.43 0.21
N ILE A 88 7.06 5.02 -0.31
CA ILE A 88 6.05 5.70 0.52
C ILE A 88 4.70 5.01 0.38
N ILE A 89 4.09 4.64 1.50
CA ILE A 89 2.67 4.27 1.58
C ILE A 89 2.01 5.26 2.53
N ARG A 90 1.02 6.02 2.07
CA ARG A 90 0.37 7.05 2.89
C ARG A 90 -1.12 7.21 2.64
N GLY A 91 -1.81 8.02 3.45
CA GLY A 91 -3.21 8.42 3.25
C GLY A 91 -4.12 8.10 4.43
N ASP A 92 -5.43 8.16 4.23
CA ASP A 92 -6.48 7.92 5.25
C ASP A 92 -7.20 6.56 5.07
N GLY A 93 -6.76 5.73 4.13
CA GLY A 93 -7.33 4.42 3.87
C GLY A 93 -6.82 3.29 4.78
N PHE A 94 -7.17 2.06 4.44
CA PHE A 94 -6.91 0.88 5.26
C PHE A 94 -5.81 -0.01 4.69
N ILE A 95 -5.02 -0.60 5.59
CA ILE A 95 -4.09 -1.67 5.28
C ILE A 95 -4.51 -2.89 6.08
N ASN A 96 -4.81 -3.99 5.40
CA ASN A 96 -5.17 -5.26 6.02
C ASN A 96 -4.23 -6.35 5.53
N GLY A 97 -3.11 -6.54 6.22
CA GLY A 97 -2.10 -7.49 5.80
C GLY A 97 -0.76 -7.30 6.51
N ALA A 98 0.19 -8.18 6.21
CA ALA A 98 1.56 -8.03 6.65
C ALA A 98 2.33 -7.08 5.70
N ILE A 99 2.99 -6.08 6.28
CA ILE A 99 3.93 -5.20 5.57
C ILE A 99 5.29 -5.27 6.25
N SER A 100 6.34 -5.47 5.45
CA SER A 100 7.72 -5.27 5.85
C SER A 100 8.18 -3.89 5.39
N ILE A 101 8.49 -3.01 6.33
CA ILE A 101 9.07 -1.69 6.04
C ILE A 101 10.59 -1.84 5.98
N GLY A 102 11.16 -1.65 4.79
CA GLY A 102 12.60 -1.65 4.58
C GLY A 102 13.25 -0.33 4.95
N THR A 103 14.56 -0.20 4.71
CA THR A 103 15.40 0.89 5.23
C THR A 103 15.03 2.28 4.73
N GLY A 104 14.44 2.39 3.54
CA GLY A 104 13.92 3.65 2.98
C GLY A 104 12.40 3.81 3.08
N GLY A 105 11.71 2.80 3.63
CA GLY A 105 10.25 2.74 3.63
C GLY A 105 9.61 3.68 4.65
N LEU A 106 8.57 4.38 4.21
CA LEU A 106 7.67 5.17 5.03
C LEU A 106 6.25 4.59 4.95
N LEU A 107 5.62 4.38 6.11
CA LEU A 107 4.19 4.13 6.21
C LEU A 107 3.56 5.23 7.05
N SER A 108 2.63 6.01 6.48
CA SER A 108 2.00 7.14 7.16
C SER A 108 0.50 7.19 6.94
N ASN A 109 -0.28 6.98 7.99
CA ASN A 109 -1.73 7.20 7.97
C ASN A 109 -2.10 8.45 8.77
N ALA A 110 -3.27 9.03 8.52
CA ALA A 110 -3.90 10.05 9.35
C ALA A 110 -3.88 9.75 10.86
N ALA A 111 -3.83 8.47 11.24
CA ALA A 111 -3.74 8.03 12.63
C ALA A 111 -2.31 7.90 13.19
N ALA A 112 -1.29 7.64 12.36
CA ALA A 112 0.08 7.37 12.82
C ALA A 112 1.08 7.34 11.66
N SER A 113 2.33 7.74 11.93
CA SER A 113 3.48 7.52 11.04
C SER A 113 4.42 6.49 11.64
N VAL A 114 4.84 5.50 10.86
CA VAL A 114 5.84 4.50 11.25
C VAL A 114 6.98 4.47 10.24
N GLN A 115 8.20 4.48 10.78
CA GLN A 115 9.45 4.43 10.03
C GLN A 115 10.36 3.37 10.64
N ASN A 116 11.00 2.58 9.77
CA ASN A 116 12.15 1.70 10.05
C ASN A 116 11.96 0.55 11.09
N GLY A 117 12.26 -0.68 10.67
CA GLY A 117 12.55 -1.82 11.58
C GLY A 117 11.38 -2.43 12.37
N LEU A 118 10.13 -1.99 12.16
CA LEU A 118 8.96 -2.48 12.89
C LEU A 118 8.05 -3.33 11.99
N ARG A 119 7.81 -4.60 12.37
CA ARG A 119 6.72 -5.41 11.80
C ARG A 119 5.43 -5.04 12.53
N ILE A 120 4.49 -4.38 11.86
CA ILE A 120 3.20 -4.02 12.45
C ILE A 120 2.16 -5.06 12.04
N PHE A 121 1.51 -5.68 13.03
CA PHE A 121 0.20 -6.29 12.84
C PHE A 121 -0.86 -5.24 13.18
N ALA A 122 -1.11 -4.30 12.25
CA ALA A 122 -1.95 -3.15 12.57
C ALA A 122 -3.44 -3.49 12.36
N ARG A 123 -4.22 -3.48 13.43
CA ARG A 123 -5.61 -2.99 13.38
C ARG A 123 -5.58 -1.55 13.90
N ILE A 124 -5.44 -0.58 13.00
CA ILE A 124 -5.51 0.83 13.36
C ILE A 124 -6.99 1.17 13.53
N CYS A 125 -7.45 1.21 14.79
CA CYS A 125 -8.76 1.75 15.16
C CYS A 125 -8.54 3.12 15.79
N VAL A 126 -9.05 4.17 15.14
CA VAL A 126 -9.13 5.53 15.69
C VAL A 126 -10.41 5.62 16.51
N PHE A 127 -10.30 5.85 17.82
CA PHE A 127 -11.45 6.13 18.67
C PHE A 127 -11.65 7.64 18.79
N ARG A 128 -12.91 8.09 18.65
CA ARG A 128 -13.34 9.44 19.03
C ARG A 128 -13.87 9.36 20.45
N GLU A 129 -13.27 10.08 21.39
CA GLU A 129 -13.84 10.19 22.74
C GLU A 129 -15.17 10.96 22.67
N PRO A 130 -16.22 10.52 23.39
CA PRO A 130 -17.42 11.32 23.55
C PRO A 130 -17.07 12.64 24.25
N LEU A 131 -17.63 13.74 23.76
CA LEU A 131 -17.49 15.04 24.43
C LEU A 131 -18.01 14.93 25.87
N PRO A 132 -17.34 15.54 26.87
CA PRO A 132 -17.85 15.54 28.23
C PRO A 132 -19.22 16.24 28.24
N THR A 133 -20.25 15.51 28.68
CA THR A 133 -21.56 16.11 28.97
C THR A 133 -21.40 16.93 30.24
N THR A 134 -21.46 18.25 30.11
CA THR A 134 -21.67 19.14 31.26
C THR A 134 -23.14 19.05 31.65
N ASP A 135 -23.42 18.48 32.82
CA ASP A 135 -24.68 18.70 33.53
C ASP A 135 -24.85 20.18 33.91
#